data_AF-A0A2V6PHW0-F1
#
_entry.id   AF-A0A2V6PHW0-F1
#
_cell.length_a   1.000
_cell.length_b   1.000
_cell.length_c   1.000
_cell.angle_alpha   90.00
_cell.angle_beta   90.00
_cell.angle_gamma   90.00
#
_symmetry.space_group_name_H-M   'P 1'
#
loop_
_entity.id
_entity.type
_entity.pdbx_description
1 polymer ?
#
loop_
_entity_poly.entity_id
_entity_poly.type
_entity_poly.pdbx_seq_one_letter_code
_entity_poly.pdbx_strand_id
1 'polypeptide(L)'
;MITILDLEAEFAKLTPLRGRTPETTEAERKGSGGFATLAPFRDGNIFSAKFSGDGAWERHPNGDELVQIVDGSATLFIMTDDGAKSYPVKAGMMIIVPQGTWHRFHSPDGVSLMTATPKPTEHLTVDVEDPRTLTASQLSKTVEEKWR
;
A
#
# COMPACT_ATOMS: atom_id res chain seq x y z
N MET A 1 12.00 9.68 -22.43
CA MET A 1 12.98 10.28 -21.50
C MET A 1 13.34 9.22 -20.47
N ILE A 2 14.61 9.12 -20.06
CA ILE A 2 15.04 8.16 -19.02
C ILE A 2 14.80 8.80 -17.66
N THR A 3 14.26 8.03 -16.71
CA THR A 3 14.07 8.44 -15.31
C THR A 3 15.03 7.64 -14.43
N ILE A 4 15.78 8.33 -13.58
CA ILE A 4 16.68 7.72 -12.59
C ILE A 4 16.24 8.23 -11.22
N LEU A 5 15.96 7.31 -10.30
CA LEU A 5 15.53 7.63 -8.93
C LEU A 5 16.60 7.18 -7.94
N ASP A 6 17.05 8.10 -7.10
CA ASP A 6 17.85 7.80 -5.91
C ASP A 6 16.89 7.57 -4.74
N LEU A 7 16.57 6.29 -4.48
CA LEU A 7 15.62 5.96 -3.42
C LEU A 7 16.09 6.45 -2.05
N GLU A 8 17.39 6.43 -1.75
CA GLU A 8 17.90 6.92 -0.47
C GLU A 8 17.58 8.41 -0.29
N ALA A 9 17.87 9.22 -1.31
CA ALA A 9 17.54 10.64 -1.30
C ALA A 9 16.03 10.90 -1.25
N GLU A 10 15.21 10.09 -1.93
CA GLU A 10 13.75 10.24 -1.88
C GLU A 10 13.17 9.87 -0.50
N PHE A 11 13.64 8.78 0.14
CA PHE A 11 13.20 8.40 1.48
C PHE A 11 13.67 9.37 2.56
N ALA A 12 14.82 10.02 2.37
CA ALA A 12 15.32 11.05 3.29
C ALA A 12 14.40 12.29 3.38
N LYS A 13 13.57 12.54 2.35
CA LYS A 13 12.60 13.65 2.34
C LYS A 13 11.31 13.32 3.10
N LEU A 14 11.04 12.04 3.38
CA LEU A 14 9.77 11.61 3.97
C LEU A 14 9.76 11.78 5.49
N THR A 15 8.64 12.29 6.01
CA THR A 15 8.33 12.29 7.43
C THR A 15 7.44 11.09 7.75
N PRO A 16 7.84 10.16 8.64
CA PRO A 16 7.05 8.95 8.88
C PRO A 16 5.64 9.24 9.40
N LEU A 17 4.63 8.66 8.77
CA LEU A 17 3.28 8.59 9.36
C LEU A 17 3.28 7.54 10.48
N ARG A 18 3.04 7.94 11.72
CA ARG A 18 3.00 7.03 12.87
C ARG A 18 1.57 6.69 13.28
N GLY A 19 1.36 5.46 13.75
CA GLY A 19 0.07 5.02 14.27
C GLY A 19 -1.03 5.02 13.20
N ARG A 20 -0.68 4.67 11.96
CA ARG A 20 -1.64 4.47 10.88
C ARG A 20 -2.66 3.41 11.30
N THR A 21 -3.91 3.60 10.90
CA THR A 21 -4.99 2.61 11.02
C THR A 21 -5.66 2.42 9.66
N PRO A 22 -6.48 1.37 9.49
CA PRO A 22 -7.29 1.19 8.28
C PRO A 22 -8.20 2.38 7.95
N GLU A 23 -8.65 3.13 8.97
CA GLU A 23 -9.49 4.32 8.81
C GLU A 23 -8.72 5.62 8.58
N THR A 24 -7.37 5.59 8.61
CA THR A 24 -6.57 6.78 8.33
C THR A 24 -6.91 7.31 6.95
N THR A 25 -7.41 8.54 6.92
CA THR A 25 -7.98 9.15 5.73
C THR A 25 -6.92 9.49 4.68
N GLU A 26 -7.39 9.68 3.45
CA GLU A 26 -6.55 10.12 2.35
C GLU A 26 -5.87 11.48 2.61
N ALA A 27 -6.59 12.39 3.28
CA ALA A 27 -6.12 13.71 3.66
C ALA A 27 -5.02 13.64 4.74
N GLU A 28 -5.19 12.80 5.76
CA GLU A 28 -4.16 12.58 6.79
C GLU A 28 -2.89 11.96 6.18
N ARG A 29 -3.04 10.96 5.30
CA ARG A 29 -1.89 10.39 4.57
C ARG A 29 -1.15 11.44 3.76
N LYS A 30 -1.87 12.27 2.97
CA LYS A 30 -1.27 13.36 2.18
C LYS A 30 -0.56 14.40 3.08
N GLY A 31 -1.19 14.77 4.19
CA GLY A 31 -0.65 15.77 5.13
C GLY A 31 0.54 15.27 5.95
N SER A 32 0.73 13.96 6.08
CA SER A 32 1.79 13.38 6.92
C SER A 32 3.22 13.61 6.38
N GLY A 33 3.37 13.80 5.07
CA GLY A 33 4.69 13.78 4.41
C GLY A 33 5.33 12.38 4.34
N GLY A 34 4.60 11.32 4.72
CA GLY A 34 5.07 9.94 4.71
C GLY A 34 4.86 9.20 3.40
N PHE A 35 4.28 9.83 2.38
CA PHE A 35 3.97 9.22 1.10
C PHE A 35 4.32 10.17 -0.04
N ALA A 36 4.90 9.64 -1.12
CA ALA A 36 5.20 10.43 -2.32
C ALA A 36 5.00 9.61 -3.60
N THR A 37 4.57 10.31 -4.65
CA THR A 37 4.65 9.83 -6.04
C THR A 37 6.01 10.23 -6.60
N LEU A 38 6.82 9.26 -7.02
CA LEU A 38 8.19 9.51 -7.47
C LEU A 38 8.29 9.71 -8.99
N ALA A 39 7.62 8.86 -9.77
CA ALA A 39 7.66 8.92 -11.23
C ALA A 39 6.47 8.18 -11.86
N PRO A 40 6.02 8.57 -13.06
CA PRO A 40 5.12 7.72 -13.85
C PRO A 40 5.84 6.43 -14.27
N PHE A 41 5.11 5.31 -14.27
CA PHE A 41 5.61 4.02 -14.72
C PHE A 41 4.48 3.23 -15.38
N ARG A 42 4.54 3.14 -16.71
CA ARG A 42 3.47 2.55 -17.55
C ARG A 42 2.12 3.26 -17.29
N ASP A 43 1.10 2.49 -16.97
CA ASP A 43 -0.27 2.88 -16.61
C ASP A 43 -0.43 3.18 -15.11
N GLY A 44 0.67 3.18 -14.37
CA GLY A 44 0.73 3.51 -12.95
C GLY A 44 1.88 4.45 -12.62
N ASN A 45 2.34 4.39 -11.38
CA ASN A 45 3.50 5.16 -10.92
C ASN A 45 4.44 4.30 -10.05
N ILE A 46 5.64 4.84 -9.84
CA ILE A 46 6.49 4.50 -8.71
C ILE A 46 6.11 5.37 -7.51
N PHE A 47 5.86 4.76 -6.36
CA PHE A 47 5.57 5.44 -5.10
C PHE A 47 6.58 5.09 -4.03
N SER A 48 6.70 5.96 -3.02
CA SER A 48 7.38 5.66 -1.76
C SER A 48 6.46 5.93 -0.58
N ALA A 49 6.62 5.12 0.46
CA ALA A 49 5.86 5.24 1.70
C ALA A 49 6.76 4.95 2.91
N LYS A 50 6.58 5.72 3.98
CA LYS A 50 7.24 5.56 5.27
C LYS A 50 6.21 5.70 6.38
N PHE A 51 5.87 4.61 7.05
CA PHE A 51 4.81 4.60 8.06
C PHE A 51 5.00 3.53 9.14
N SER A 52 4.30 3.66 10.26
CA SER A 52 4.05 2.59 11.23
C SER A 52 2.54 2.45 11.52
N GLY A 53 2.13 1.28 12.00
CA GLY A 53 0.73 0.91 12.23
C GLY A 53 0.15 0.02 11.14
N ASP A 54 -1.17 0.10 10.98
CA ASP A 54 -2.01 -0.77 10.16
C ASP A 54 -2.49 -0.09 8.88
N GLY A 55 -2.29 -0.75 7.75
CA GLY A 55 -2.86 -0.36 6.48
C GLY A 55 -4.27 -0.90 6.31
N ALA A 56 -5.11 -0.12 5.62
CA ALA A 56 -6.37 -0.62 5.07
C ALA A 56 -6.12 -1.74 4.06
N TRP A 57 -7.15 -2.57 3.84
CA TRP A 57 -7.17 -3.45 2.68
C TRP A 57 -7.15 -2.62 1.39
N GLU A 58 -6.24 -2.96 0.49
CA GLU A 58 -6.13 -2.37 -0.84
C GLU A 58 -6.00 -3.46 -1.92
N ARG A 59 -6.36 -3.11 -3.16
CA ARG A 59 -6.13 -3.95 -4.35
C ARG A 59 -6.01 -3.10 -5.61
N HIS A 60 -5.47 -3.70 -6.66
CA HIS A 60 -5.19 -3.02 -7.93
C HIS A 60 -5.86 -3.77 -9.08
N PRO A 61 -6.95 -3.25 -9.67
CA PRO A 61 -7.73 -3.96 -10.67
C PRO A 61 -7.02 -4.16 -12.02
N ASN A 62 -5.98 -3.38 -12.33
CA ASN A 62 -5.41 -3.30 -13.68
C ASN A 62 -4.04 -3.97 -13.86
N GLY A 63 -3.46 -4.53 -12.79
CA GLY A 63 -2.24 -5.31 -12.91
C GLY A 63 -1.65 -5.68 -11.55
N ASP A 64 -0.55 -6.41 -11.61
CA ASP A 64 0.24 -6.75 -10.43
C ASP A 64 0.89 -5.51 -9.83
N GLU A 65 1.03 -5.48 -8.51
CA GLU A 65 1.86 -4.51 -7.81
C GLU A 65 3.18 -5.15 -7.39
N LEU A 66 4.27 -4.42 -7.61
CA LEU A 66 5.56 -4.76 -7.03
C LEU A 66 5.79 -3.90 -5.80
N VAL A 67 6.13 -4.52 -4.66
CA VAL A 67 6.51 -3.83 -3.43
C VAL A 67 7.93 -4.24 -3.04
N GLN A 68 8.81 -3.27 -2.82
CA GLN A 68 10.12 -3.49 -2.22
C GLN A 68 10.12 -2.92 -0.80
N ILE A 69 10.48 -3.76 0.17
CA ILE A 69 10.76 -3.29 1.54
C ILE A 69 12.18 -2.72 1.55
N VAL A 70 12.30 -1.42 1.77
CA VAL A 70 13.59 -0.70 1.74
C VAL A 70 14.22 -0.66 3.12
N ASP A 71 13.42 -0.40 4.16
CA ASP A 71 13.87 -0.36 5.55
C ASP A 71 12.76 -0.86 6.50
N GLY A 72 13.14 -1.33 7.68
CA GLY A 72 12.22 -1.87 8.68
C GLY A 72 11.61 -3.23 8.29
N SER A 73 10.41 -3.48 8.80
CA SER A 73 9.70 -4.75 8.60
C SER A 73 8.19 -4.60 8.75
N ALA A 74 7.46 -5.49 8.11
CA ALA A 74 6.01 -5.57 8.21
C ALA A 74 5.56 -7.02 8.15
N THR A 75 4.31 -7.26 8.53
CA THR A 75 3.55 -8.44 8.15
C THR A 75 2.65 -8.06 6.99
N LEU A 76 2.84 -8.70 5.84
CA LEU A 76 1.94 -8.62 4.71
C LEU A 76 0.81 -9.63 4.91
N PHE A 77 -0.44 -9.17 4.82
CA PHE A 77 -1.60 -10.03 4.73
C PHE A 77 -2.10 -10.06 3.29
N ILE A 78 -2.27 -11.26 2.74
CA ILE A 78 -2.86 -11.51 1.41
C ILE A 78 -4.16 -12.28 1.61
N MET A 79 -5.26 -11.78 1.05
CA MET A 79 -6.51 -12.52 1.04
C MET A 79 -6.47 -13.63 -0.01
N THR A 80 -6.70 -14.87 0.41
CA THR A 80 -6.82 -16.05 -0.46
C THR A 80 -8.20 -16.67 -0.32
N ASP A 81 -8.52 -17.69 -1.11
CA ASP A 81 -9.81 -18.39 -1.02
C ASP A 81 -10.07 -18.95 0.39
N ASP A 82 -9.04 -19.46 1.05
CA ASP A 82 -9.09 -20.00 2.41
C ASP A 82 -9.08 -18.92 3.52
N GLY A 83 -9.06 -17.64 3.15
CA GLY A 83 -8.91 -16.51 4.08
C GLY A 83 -7.55 -15.83 3.99
N ALA A 84 -7.28 -14.92 4.94
CA ALA A 84 -6.06 -14.13 4.96
C ALA A 84 -4.84 -14.99 5.35
N LYS A 85 -3.80 -14.98 4.51
CA LYS A 85 -2.48 -15.54 4.82
C LYS A 85 -1.52 -14.42 5.19
N SER A 86 -0.67 -14.65 6.18
CA SER A 86 0.32 -13.68 6.65
C SER A 86 1.74 -14.08 6.24
N TYR A 87 2.53 -13.09 5.87
CA TYR A 87 3.92 -13.24 5.44
C TYR A 87 4.78 -12.19 6.13
N PRO A 88 5.74 -12.57 6.98
CA PRO A 88 6.70 -11.61 7.53
C PRO A 88 7.65 -11.15 6.42
N VAL A 89 7.80 -9.84 6.28
CA VAL A 89 8.67 -9.21 5.28
C VAL A 89 9.56 -8.17 5.94
N LYS A 90 10.77 -7.99 5.43
CA LYS A 90 11.77 -7.08 5.98
C LYS A 90 12.62 -6.45 4.87
N ALA A 91 13.38 -5.42 5.24
CA ALA A 91 14.33 -4.73 4.36
C ALA A 91 15.10 -5.69 3.43
N GLY A 92 15.12 -5.35 2.15
CA GLY A 92 15.74 -6.15 1.08
C GLY A 92 14.82 -7.18 0.43
N MET A 93 13.63 -7.45 0.98
CA MET A 93 12.65 -8.34 0.36
C MET A 93 11.80 -7.61 -0.68
N MET A 94 11.33 -8.37 -1.67
CA MET A 94 10.44 -7.92 -2.72
C MET A 94 9.20 -8.82 -2.77
N ILE A 95 8.07 -8.22 -3.07
CA ILE A 95 6.75 -8.85 -3.13
C ILE A 95 6.17 -8.52 -4.50
N ILE A 96 5.55 -9.51 -5.13
CA ILE A 96 4.67 -9.32 -6.28
C ILE A 96 3.27 -9.69 -5.81
N VAL A 97 2.39 -8.70 -5.73
CA VAL A 97 0.98 -8.89 -5.37
C VAL A 97 0.19 -9.06 -6.66
N PRO A 98 -0.45 -10.22 -6.89
CA PRO A 98 -1.20 -10.44 -8.11
C PRO A 98 -2.38 -9.48 -8.27
N GLN A 99 -2.68 -9.12 -9.52
CA GLN A 99 -3.80 -8.28 -9.91
C GLN A 99 -5.10 -8.64 -9.16
N GLY A 100 -5.79 -7.62 -8.66
CA GLY A 100 -7.08 -7.74 -7.99
C GLY A 100 -7.04 -8.38 -6.58
N THR A 101 -5.86 -8.72 -6.07
CA THR A 101 -5.72 -9.37 -4.76
C THR A 101 -5.81 -8.36 -3.62
N TRP A 102 -6.75 -8.56 -2.70
CA TRP A 102 -6.81 -7.79 -1.47
C TRP A 102 -5.58 -8.07 -0.60
N HIS A 103 -4.89 -7.02 -0.20
CA HIS A 103 -3.74 -7.10 0.68
C HIS A 103 -3.68 -5.91 1.65
N ARG A 104 -2.96 -6.08 2.77
CA ARG A 104 -2.68 -5.01 3.72
C ARG A 104 -1.36 -5.25 4.46
N PHE A 105 -0.78 -4.19 5.01
CA PHE A 105 0.44 -4.25 5.80
C PHE A 105 0.17 -3.90 7.27
N HIS A 106 0.73 -4.70 8.19
CA HIS A 106 0.84 -4.39 9.61
C HIS A 106 2.30 -4.15 9.97
N SER A 107 2.63 -2.99 10.50
CA SER A 107 4.02 -2.59 10.76
C SER A 107 4.13 -1.76 12.04
N PRO A 108 4.09 -2.38 13.23
CA PRO A 108 4.07 -1.65 14.51
C PRO A 108 5.34 -0.80 14.72
N ASP A 109 6.50 -1.32 14.33
CA ASP A 109 7.80 -0.65 14.50
C ASP A 109 8.17 0.30 13.35
N GLY A 110 7.44 0.20 12.24
CA GLY A 110 7.59 1.03 11.06
C GLY A 110 8.33 0.36 9.90
N VAL A 111 7.97 0.81 8.69
CA VAL A 111 8.46 0.30 7.42
C VAL A 111 8.64 1.43 6.43
N SER A 112 9.67 1.31 5.58
CA SER A 112 9.82 2.11 4.37
C SER A 112 9.70 1.19 3.17
N LEU A 113 8.79 1.51 2.25
CA LEU A 113 8.54 0.70 1.06
C LEU A 113 8.45 1.56 -0.20
N MET A 114 8.92 0.98 -1.31
CA MET A 114 8.74 1.51 -2.66
C MET A 114 7.80 0.58 -3.40
N THR A 115 6.89 1.14 -4.20
CA THR A 115 5.99 0.33 -5.02
C THR A 115 6.01 0.75 -6.48
N ALA A 116 5.78 -0.21 -7.37
CA ALA A 116 5.31 0.04 -8.72
C ALA A 116 3.86 -0.42 -8.79
N THR A 117 2.93 0.53 -8.82
CA THR A 117 1.50 0.24 -8.63
C THR A 117 0.70 0.75 -9.83
N PRO A 118 -0.04 -0.13 -10.53
CA PRO A 118 -0.99 0.25 -11.57
C PRO A 118 -2.11 1.12 -11.02
N LYS A 119 -2.76 1.89 -11.90
CA LYS A 119 -3.95 2.68 -11.56
C LYS A 119 -5.21 2.10 -12.19
N PRO A 120 -6.38 2.27 -11.56
CA PRO A 120 -6.56 2.86 -10.24
C PRO A 120 -6.16 1.90 -9.12
N THR A 121 -6.02 2.44 -7.91
CA THR A 121 -5.92 1.63 -6.69
C THR A 121 -7.25 1.72 -5.93
N GLU A 122 -7.74 0.60 -5.41
CA GLU A 122 -8.94 0.55 -4.58
C GLU A 122 -8.54 0.34 -3.12
N HIS A 123 -9.03 1.18 -2.21
CA HIS A 123 -8.77 1.06 -0.77
C HIS A 123 -10.09 0.98 0.00
N LEU A 124 -10.18 0.08 0.98
CA LEU A 124 -11.30 0.12 1.93
C LEU A 124 -11.15 1.29 2.91
N THR A 125 -12.29 1.89 3.25
CA THR A 125 -12.42 2.95 4.27
C THR A 125 -12.99 2.43 5.59
N VAL A 126 -13.13 1.11 5.71
CA VAL A 126 -13.64 0.41 6.89
C VAL A 126 -12.66 -0.70 7.26
N ASP A 127 -12.43 -0.90 8.56
CA ASP A 127 -11.69 -2.05 9.05
C ASP A 127 -12.61 -3.27 9.15
N VAL A 128 -12.28 -4.29 8.36
CA VAL A 128 -12.96 -5.58 8.34
C VAL A 128 -11.91 -6.68 8.25
N GLU A 129 -12.19 -7.79 8.92
CA GLU A 129 -11.30 -8.96 8.89
C GLU A 129 -11.20 -9.57 7.48
N ASP A 130 -12.34 -9.68 6.79
CA ASP A 130 -12.41 -10.23 5.44
C ASP A 130 -13.18 -9.29 4.49
N PRO A 131 -12.50 -8.56 3.57
CA PRO A 131 -13.14 -7.71 2.56
C PRO A 131 -14.20 -8.41 1.71
N ARG A 132 -14.17 -9.75 1.58
CA ARG A 132 -15.13 -10.53 0.78
C ARG A 132 -16.50 -10.66 1.45
N THR A 133 -16.61 -10.32 2.73
CA THR A 133 -17.87 -10.32 3.48
C THR A 133 -18.76 -9.12 3.14
N LEU A 134 -18.20 -8.09 2.51
CA LEU A 134 -18.96 -6.92 2.07
C LEU A 134 -19.85 -7.28 0.89
N THR A 135 -21.14 -6.97 0.98
CA THR A 135 -22.04 -7.02 -0.18
C THR A 135 -21.60 -6.02 -1.25
N ALA A 136 -22.01 -6.21 -2.50
CA ALA A 136 -21.69 -5.27 -3.59
C ALA A 136 -22.09 -3.82 -3.26
N SER A 137 -23.24 -3.63 -2.61
CA SER A 137 -23.72 -2.30 -2.18
C SER A 137 -22.82 -1.70 -1.10
N GLN A 138 -22.35 -2.49 -0.14
CA GLN A 138 -21.41 -2.02 0.88
C GLN A 138 -20.06 -1.68 0.24
N LEU A 139 -19.52 -2.58 -0.60
CA LEU A 139 -18.24 -2.39 -1.27
C LEU A 139 -18.22 -1.08 -2.08
N SER A 140 -19.28 -0.80 -2.85
CA SER A 140 -19.38 0.45 -3.63
C SER A 140 -19.37 1.73 -2.79
N LYS A 141 -19.71 1.65 -1.50
CA LYS A 141 -19.75 2.79 -0.57
C LYS A 141 -18.47 2.90 0.25
N THR A 142 -17.75 1.79 0.44
CA THR A 142 -16.58 1.72 1.32
C THR A 142 -15.27 1.59 0.55
N VAL A 143 -15.29 1.40 -0.77
CA VAL A 143 -14.10 1.46 -1.62
C VAL A 143 -13.86 2.89 -2.09
N GLU A 144 -12.68 3.40 -1.82
CA GLU A 144 -12.15 4.63 -2.41
C GLU A 144 -11.21 4.27 -3.57
N GLU A 145 -11.59 4.66 -4.79
CA GLU A 145 -10.77 4.52 -5.99
C GLU A 145 -9.82 5.72 -6.15
N LYS A 146 -8.52 5.47 -6.37
CA LYS A 146 -7.48 6.50 -6.47
C LYS A 146 -6.70 6.39 -7.78
N TRP A 147 -6.56 7.54 -8.46
CA TRP A 147 -5.87 7.68 -9.75
C TRP A 147 -4.54 8.46 -9.68
N ARG A 148 -4.14 8.80 -8.47
CA ARG A 148 -2.97 9.64 -8.19
C ARG A 148 -1.68 8.85 -8.23
#